data_AF-A0A534L217-F1
#
_entry.id   AF-A0A534L217-F1
#
_cell.length_a   1.000
_cell.length_b   1.000
_cell.length_c   1.000
_cell.angle_alpha   90.00
_cell.angle_beta   90.00
_cell.angle_gamma   90.00
#
_symmetry.space_group_name_H-M   'P 1'
#
loop_
_entity.id
_entity.type
_entity.pdbx_description
1 polymer ?
#
loop_
_entity_poly.entity_id
_entity_poly.type
_entity_poly.pdbx_seq_one_letter_code
_entity_poly.pdbx_strand_id
1 'polypeptide(L)' 'LPDAFLVPRGSTAVDVAFKVHTDLGNHFIRAINARTKMVVGRDHPVQDGDVIKIVAKV' A
#
# COMPACT_ATOMS: atom_id res chain seq x y z
N LEU A 1 4.35 14.28 4.17
CA LEU A 1 3.42 14.66 3.09
C LEU A 1 2.85 13.37 2.51
N PRO A 2 1.58 13.29 2.10
CA PRO A 2 1.12 12.15 1.31
C PRO A 2 1.68 12.26 -0.11
N ASP A 3 2.50 11.29 -0.51
CA ASP A 3 3.01 11.18 -1.88
C ASP A 3 2.02 10.39 -2.75
N ALA A 4 1.86 10.81 -4.00
CA ALA A 4 1.01 10.12 -4.97
C ALA A 4 1.86 9.26 -5.91
N PHE A 5 1.52 7.98 -6.03
CA PHE A 5 2.21 7.03 -6.90
C PHE A 5 1.27 6.51 -7.98
N LEU A 6 1.75 6.53 -9.23
CA LEU A 6 1.10 5.84 -10.33
C LEU A 6 1.57 4.39 -10.34
N VAL A 7 0.62 3.46 -10.30
CA VAL A 7 0.84 2.01 -10.38
C VAL A 7 -0.05 1.40 -11.47
N PRO A 8 0.36 0.28 -12.09
CA PRO A 8 -0.49 -0.44 -13.03
C PRO A 8 -1.85 -0.81 -12.42
N ARG A 9 -2.88 -0.88 -13.27
CA ARG A 9 -4.18 -1.41 -12.84
C ARG A 9 -4.02 -2.85 -12.38
N GLY A 10 -4.64 -3.19 -11.25
CA GLY A 10 -4.51 -4.50 -10.63
C GLY A 10 -3.31 -4.64 -9.69
N SER A 11 -2.50 -3.59 -9.51
CA SER A 11 -1.50 -3.56 -8.43
C SER A 11 -2.15 -3.75 -7.06
N THR A 12 -1.37 -4.33 -6.16
CA THR A 12 -1.79 -4.64 -4.80
C THR A 12 -1.15 -3.71 -3.78
N ALA A 13 -1.63 -3.76 -2.53
CA ALA A 13 -1.08 -2.96 -1.45
C ALA A 13 0.44 -3.18 -1.24
N VAL A 14 0.94 -4.40 -1.49
CA VAL A 14 2.38 -4.68 -1.39
C VAL A 14 3.16 -4.15 -2.58
N ASP A 15 2.58 -4.12 -3.78
CA ASP A 15 3.25 -3.54 -4.95
C ASP A 15 3.47 -2.03 -4.76
N VAL A 16 2.50 -1.36 -4.13
CA VAL A 16 2.66 0.04 -3.70
C VAL A 16 3.79 0.15 -2.67
N ALA A 17 3.89 -0.78 -1.71
CA ALA A 17 5.00 -0.78 -0.75
C ALA A 17 6.37 -0.86 -1.42
N PHE A 18 6.52 -1.79 -2.38
CA PHE A 18 7.74 -1.93 -3.18
C PHE A 18 8.03 -0.70 -4.04
N LYS A 19 7.00 0.01 -4.51
CA LYS A 19 7.14 1.25 -5.27
C LYS A 19 7.70 2.40 -4.42
N VAL A 20 7.31 2.45 -3.14
CA VAL A 20 7.84 3.44 -2.19
C VAL A 20 9.28 3.09 -1.81
N HIS A 21 9.52 1.86 -1.33
CA HIS A 21 10.86 1.35 -1.03
C HIS A 21 10.86 -0.17 -0.91
N THR A 22 11.93 -0.81 -1.37
CA THR A 22 12.17 -2.25 -1.20
C THR A 22 12.04 -2.74 0.24
N ASP A 23 12.54 -2.00 1.23
CA ASP A 23 12.48 -2.41 2.64
C ASP A 23 11.06 -2.42 3.20
N LEU A 24 10.21 -1.50 2.74
CA LEU A 24 8.78 -1.49 3.10
C LEU A 24 8.03 -2.68 2.51
N GLY A 25 8.36 -3.07 1.28
CA GLY A 25 7.79 -4.25 0.64
C GLY A 25 8.26 -5.56 1.29
N ASN A 26 9.55 -5.66 1.60
CA ASN A 26 10.14 -6.84 2.25
C ASN A 26 9.60 -7.05 3.67
N HIS A 27 9.41 -5.97 4.43
CA HIS A 27 8.93 -6.02 5.81
C HIS A 27 7.45 -5.67 5.96
N PHE A 28 6.66 -5.82 4.89
CA PHE A 28 5.24 -5.51 4.89
C PHE A 28 4.49 -6.36 5.93
N ILE A 29 3.77 -5.70 6.85
CA ILE A 29 2.90 -6.37 7.83
C ILE A 29 1.45 -6.29 7.36
N ARG A 30 0.99 -5.06 7.09
CA ARG A 30 -0.39 -4.77 6.69
C ARG A 30 -0.50 -3.39 6.06
N ALA A 31 -1.59 -3.16 5.35
CA ALA A 31 -1.98 -1.84 4.89
C ALA A 31 -3.30 -1.43 5.55
N ILE A 32 -3.57 -0.13 5.57
CA ILE A 32 -4.83 0.44 6.08
C ILE A 32 -5.37 1.38 5.00
N ASN A 33 -6.59 1.12 4.53
CA ASN A 33 -7.28 2.06 3.65
C ASN A 33 -7.79 3.22 4.51
N ALA A 34 -7.25 4.42 4.32
CA ALA A 34 -7.56 5.59 5.15
C ALA A 34 -8.99 6.12 4.94
N ARG A 35 -9.63 5.79 3.81
CA ARG A 35 -11.01 6.18 3.50
C ARG A 35 -12.01 5.34 4.28
N THR A 36 -11.84 4.02 4.26
CA THR A 36 -12.75 3.07 4.94
C THR A 36 -12.30 2.76 6.37
N LYS A 37 -11.06 3.14 6.74
CA LYS A 37 -10.39 2.79 7.99
C LYS A 37 -10.22 1.28 8.22
N MET A 38 -10.37 0.48 7.16
CA MET A 38 -10.23 -0.97 7.21
C MET A 38 -8.78 -1.39 7.02
N VAL A 39 -8.38 -2.41 7.76
CA VAL A 39 -7.10 -3.09 7.53
C VAL A 39 -7.23 -3.95 6.27
N VAL A 40 -6.27 -3.80 5.37
CA VAL A 40 -6.20 -4.55 4.11
C VAL A 40 -4.93 -5.38 4.06
N GLY A 41 -5.06 -6.57 3.46
CA GLY A 41 -3.95 -7.51 3.31
C GLY A 41 -2.99 -7.14 2.20
N ARG A 42 -1.95 -7.97 2.04
CA ARG A 42 -0.92 -7.86 0.99
C ARG A 42 -1.54 -7.79 -0.41
N ASP A 43 -2.47 -8.70 -0.69
CA ASP A 43 -3.04 -8.92 -2.02
C ASP A 43 -4.25 -8.03 -2.31
N HIS A 44 -4.53 -7.04 -1.46
CA HIS A 44 -5.65 -6.14 -1.67
C HIS A 44 -5.40 -5.29 -2.93
N PRO A 45 -6.26 -5.37 -3.96
CA PRO A 45 -6.11 -4.59 -5.17
C PRO A 45 -6.36 -3.11 -4.87
N VAL A 46 -5.42 -2.25 -5.24
CA VAL A 46 -5.54 -0.81 -5.03
C VAL A 46 -6.39 -0.18 -6.12
N GLN A 47 -7.23 0.78 -5.73
CA GLN A 47 -8.08 1.51 -6.66
C GLN A 47 -7.58 2.94 -6.87
N ASP A 48 -8.02 3.56 -7.95
CA ASP A 48 -7.69 4.95 -8.23
C ASP A 48 -8.19 5.87 -7.10
N GLY A 49 -7.32 6.77 -6.63
CA GLY A 49 -7.62 7.65 -5.50
C GLY A 49 -7.67 6.97 -4.12
N ASP A 50 -7.21 5.72 -3.99
CA ASP A 50 -7.03 5.08 -2.69
C ASP A 50 -5.89 5.74 -1.91
N VAL A 51 -6.15 5.98 -0.62
CA VAL A 51 -5.15 6.47 0.32
C VAL A 51 -4.79 5.30 1.24
N ILE A 52 -3.60 4.75 1.05
CA ILE A 52 -3.17 3.54 1.77
C ILE A 52 -2.02 3.89 2.71
N LYS A 53 -2.19 3.58 3.99
CA LYS A 53 -1.12 3.62 4.97
C LYS A 53 -0.47 2.25 5.08
N ILE A 54 0.82 2.17 4.80
CA ILE A 54 1.60 0.94 4.87
C ILE A 54 2.21 0.82 6.26
N VAL A 55 2.07 -0.35 6.88
CA VAL A 55 2.70 -0.70 8.15
C VAL A 55 3.72 -1.80 7.87
N ALA A 56 4.99 -1.47 8.08
CA ALA A 56 6.11 -2.39 7.89
C ALA A 56 6.91 -2.52 9.19
N LYS A 57 7.59 -3.66 9.36
CA LYS A 57 8.55 -3.89 10.46
C LYS A 57 9.90 -3.30 10.06
N VAL A 58 10.07 -2.00 10.29
CA VAL A 58 11.38 -1.32 10.23
C VAL A 58 12.29 -1.78 11.35
#